data_AF-A0A7L1XB38-F1
#
_entry.id   AF-A0A7L1XB38-F1
#
_cell.length_a   1.000
_cell.length_b   1.000
_cell.length_c   1.000
_cell.angle_alpha   90.00
_cell.angle_beta   90.00
_cell.angle_gamma   90.00
#
_symmetry.space_group_name_H-M   'P 1'
#
loop_
_entity.id
_entity.type
_entity.pdbx_description
1 polymer ?
#
loop_
_entity_poly.entity_id
_entity_poly.type
_entity_poly.pdbx_seq_one_letter_code
_entity_poly.pdbx_strand_id
1 'polypeptide(L)'
;VALVPDGPRAVPGLLERMRDALEEEEGHGDARVAVAPVAPASLRCLELQLESRTWTLRYATGKPGMCGAVEGPAVLLLRTRDLFALPFPLARPVPTGIFIQAAVRGWGIRVVPVVFPASRRPPLSPHGRWKSQNLEEKRYRKLMRDFGIKLEVLEDGRERWHGCSKETARCFGTVHAQTPQYLLAGHWTPPCCLRALRETARHVTGILEASGVRYWLEGGSLLGAVRLGDIIPWDYDVDLGIYREDVGKCRWLAAAAGGQPVEDEEGFLWEKAAEGEFYRVHYSRSNRLHVDLWPFYPRGGVMTKETWLGHPQDVEFPESFLRPRVPVAFAGFTAMAPNNPRAFLELKFGPGAIENPEYPNPQVKRL
;
A
#
# COMPACT_ATOMS: atom_id res chain seq x y z
N VAL A 1 -7.30 28.83 -19.00
CA VAL A 1 -7.66 27.67 -19.86
C VAL A 1 -8.93 27.04 -19.32
N ALA A 2 -9.95 26.88 -20.15
CA ALA A 2 -11.15 26.12 -19.82
C ALA A 2 -11.03 24.70 -20.41
N LEU A 3 -11.02 23.69 -19.54
CA LEU A 3 -11.05 22.29 -19.93
C LEU A 3 -12.52 21.86 -19.94
N VAL A 4 -13.03 21.64 -21.14
CA VAL A 4 -14.44 21.35 -21.39
C VAL A 4 -14.54 19.86 -21.78
N PRO A 5 -15.25 19.01 -21.03
CA PRO A 5 -15.48 17.63 -21.44
C PRO A 5 -16.30 17.61 -22.72
N ASP A 6 -16.40 16.46 -23.39
CA ASP A 6 -17.31 16.35 -24.53
C ASP A 6 -18.78 16.36 -24.05
N GLY A 7 -19.65 17.05 -24.79
CA GLY A 7 -21.09 17.11 -24.49
C GLY A 7 -21.69 18.46 -24.07
N PRO A 8 -21.07 19.37 -23.29
CA PRO A 8 -21.66 20.66 -22.92
C PRO A 8 -21.71 21.64 -24.10
N ARG A 9 -22.62 22.61 -24.02
CA ARG A 9 -22.75 23.74 -24.96
C ARG A 9 -22.32 25.04 -24.29
N ALA A 10 -21.62 25.89 -25.02
CA ALA A 10 -21.26 27.22 -24.57
C ALA A 10 -22.48 28.14 -24.46
N VAL A 11 -22.53 28.95 -23.40
CA VAL A 11 -23.53 29.99 -23.16
C VAL A 11 -22.78 31.27 -22.79
N PRO A 12 -23.19 32.45 -23.30
CA PRO A 12 -22.52 33.72 -22.98
C PRO A 12 -22.40 33.97 -21.48
N GLY A 13 -21.27 34.51 -21.03
CA GLY A 13 -21.07 34.94 -19.64
C GLY A 13 -20.67 33.83 -18.65
N LEU A 14 -20.75 32.55 -19.01
CA LEU A 14 -20.44 31.46 -18.07
C LEU A 14 -18.96 31.37 -17.73
N LEU A 15 -18.08 31.53 -18.72
CA LEU A 15 -16.63 31.46 -18.50
C LEU A 15 -16.13 32.71 -17.76
N GLU A 16 -16.72 33.87 -18.03
CA GLU A 16 -16.45 35.11 -17.32
C GLU A 16 -16.81 34.95 -15.83
N ARG A 17 -18.00 34.43 -15.51
CA ARG A 17 -18.38 34.15 -14.12
C ARG A 17 -17.46 33.14 -13.43
N MET A 18 -16.98 32.12 -14.15
CA MET A 18 -15.99 31.20 -13.60
C MET A 18 -14.63 31.86 -13.36
N ARG A 19 -14.20 32.77 -14.25
CA ARG A 19 -12.97 33.55 -14.07
C ARG A 19 -13.10 34.46 -12.86
N ASP A 20 -14.18 35.21 -12.76
CA ASP A 20 -14.42 36.15 -11.66
C ASP A 20 -14.39 35.41 -10.32
N ALA A 21 -15.05 34.24 -10.24
CA ALA A 21 -14.99 33.38 -9.06
C ALA A 21 -13.59 32.80 -8.76
N LEU A 22 -12.70 32.69 -9.75
CA LEU A 22 -11.31 32.24 -9.57
C LEU A 22 -10.37 33.38 -9.16
N GLU A 23 -10.73 34.63 -9.49
CA GLU A 23 -9.99 35.85 -9.17
C GLU A 23 -10.45 36.50 -7.86
N GLU A 24 -11.61 36.11 -7.34
CA GLU A 24 -12.14 36.56 -6.05
C GLU A 24 -11.24 36.08 -4.89
N GLU A 25 -10.49 37.04 -4.31
CA GLU A 25 -9.51 36.85 -3.22
C GLU A 25 -10.13 36.77 -1.81
N GLU A 26 -11.43 37.04 -1.64
CA GLU A 26 -12.02 37.20 -0.30
C GLU A 26 -12.26 35.86 0.45
N GLY A 27 -11.42 35.63 1.47
CA GLY A 27 -11.76 34.90 2.70
C GLY A 27 -11.85 33.37 2.66
N HIS A 28 -11.81 32.73 1.48
CA HIS A 28 -11.96 31.28 1.33
C HIS A 28 -10.83 30.66 0.52
N GLY A 29 -9.68 30.39 1.14
CA GLY A 29 -8.60 29.49 0.65
C GLY A 29 -7.94 29.83 -0.70
N ASP A 30 -6.78 29.23 -0.97
CA ASP A 30 -6.06 29.41 -2.25
C ASP A 30 -6.74 28.59 -3.37
N ALA A 31 -7.89 29.06 -3.86
CA ALA A 31 -8.60 28.44 -4.98
C ALA A 31 -7.80 28.61 -6.28
N ARG A 32 -7.33 27.49 -6.84
CA ARG A 32 -6.56 27.47 -8.11
C ARG A 32 -7.32 26.84 -9.27
N VAL A 33 -8.46 26.21 -8.97
CA VAL A 33 -9.33 25.57 -9.95
C VAL A 33 -10.76 26.00 -9.68
N ALA A 34 -11.44 26.55 -10.68
CA ALA A 34 -12.88 26.78 -10.65
C ALA A 34 -13.59 25.67 -11.45
N VAL A 35 -14.67 25.13 -10.92
CA VAL A 35 -15.44 24.04 -11.56
C VAL A 35 -16.91 24.36 -11.64
N ALA A 36 -17.54 23.96 -12.73
CA ALA A 36 -18.97 24.12 -12.95
C ALA A 36 -19.61 22.82 -13.48
N PRO A 37 -20.76 22.39 -12.94
CA PRO A 37 -21.50 21.21 -13.42
C PRO A 37 -21.91 21.33 -14.89
N VAL A 38 -22.03 20.17 -15.55
CA VAL A 38 -22.72 20.01 -16.82
C VAL A 38 -24.08 19.35 -16.58
N ALA A 39 -25.17 20.04 -16.95
CA ALA A 39 -26.54 19.56 -16.79
C ALA A 39 -26.77 18.23 -17.54
N PRO A 40 -27.67 17.35 -17.06
CA PRO A 40 -28.51 17.50 -15.86
C PRO A 40 -27.80 17.05 -14.56
N ALA A 41 -26.53 16.68 -14.62
CA ALA A 41 -25.81 16.15 -13.46
C ALA A 41 -25.42 17.28 -12.48
N SER A 42 -25.54 16.98 -11.19
CA SER A 42 -24.94 17.78 -10.11
C SER A 42 -23.51 17.31 -9.83
N LEU A 43 -22.66 18.21 -9.35
CA LEU A 43 -21.35 17.82 -8.82
C LEU A 43 -21.46 17.42 -7.36
N ARG A 44 -20.78 16.34 -7.00
CA ARG A 44 -20.53 16.00 -5.60
C ARG A 44 -19.16 16.52 -5.20
N CYS A 45 -19.13 17.30 -4.13
CA CYS A 45 -17.90 17.86 -3.57
C CYS A 45 -17.24 16.83 -2.65
N LEU A 46 -15.94 16.58 -2.86
CA LEU A 46 -15.15 15.63 -2.08
C LEU A 46 -13.92 16.34 -1.52
N GLU A 47 -13.55 16.01 -0.29
CA GLU A 47 -12.19 16.21 0.20
C GLU A 47 -11.27 15.15 -0.42
N LEU A 48 -10.02 15.53 -0.68
CA LEU A 48 -9.03 14.66 -1.29
C LEU A 48 -7.68 14.87 -0.63
N GLN A 49 -7.13 13.81 -0.05
CA GLN A 49 -5.82 13.82 0.59
C GLN A 49 -4.92 12.75 -0.04
N LEU A 50 -3.72 13.16 -0.46
CA LEU A 50 -2.67 12.23 -0.86
C LEU A 50 -1.74 11.93 0.32
N GLU A 51 -1.73 10.70 0.76
CA GLU A 51 -0.74 10.17 1.69
C GLU A 51 0.41 9.56 0.89
N SER A 52 1.39 10.38 0.53
CA SER A 52 2.49 9.95 -0.35
C SER A 52 3.26 8.77 0.25
N ARG A 53 3.60 8.80 1.55
CA ARG A 53 4.34 7.71 2.22
C ARG A 53 3.65 6.35 2.09
N THR A 54 2.31 6.31 2.15
CA THR A 54 1.50 5.09 2.12
C THR A 54 0.85 4.85 0.76
N TRP A 55 1.21 5.62 -0.28
CA TRP A 55 0.68 5.47 -1.64
C TRP A 55 -0.85 5.55 -1.73
N THR A 56 -1.46 6.24 -0.77
CA THR A 56 -2.90 6.17 -0.53
C THR A 56 -3.57 7.49 -0.88
N LEU A 57 -4.66 7.42 -1.63
CA LEU A 57 -5.53 8.54 -1.94
C LEU A 57 -6.82 8.41 -1.13
N ARG A 58 -7.08 9.35 -0.21
CA ARG A 58 -8.27 9.32 0.65
C ARG A 58 -9.28 10.35 0.19
N TYR A 59 -10.52 9.91 0.05
CA TYR A 59 -11.68 10.74 -0.20
C TYR A 59 -12.52 10.82 1.07
N ALA A 60 -13.05 12.01 1.34
CA ALA A 60 -14.06 12.23 2.37
C ALA A 60 -15.14 13.16 1.83
N THR A 61 -16.28 13.22 2.52
CA THR A 61 -17.36 14.15 2.16
C THR A 61 -16.87 15.59 2.29
N GLY A 62 -16.90 16.35 1.19
CA GLY A 62 -16.42 17.73 1.18
C GLY A 62 -17.47 18.74 1.63
N LYS A 63 -17.01 19.88 2.14
CA LYS A 63 -17.88 21.02 2.43
C LYS A 63 -18.27 21.75 1.14
N PRO A 64 -19.54 22.18 0.97
CA PRO A 64 -19.94 22.98 -0.17
C PRO A 64 -19.06 24.23 -0.34
N GLY A 65 -18.70 24.56 -1.57
CA GLY A 65 -17.95 25.78 -1.93
C GLY A 65 -16.46 25.56 -2.19
N MET A 66 -15.77 24.75 -1.38
CA MET A 66 -14.34 24.43 -1.57
C MET A 66 -14.07 22.93 -1.38
N CYS A 67 -13.69 22.28 -2.47
CA CYS A 67 -13.45 20.84 -2.56
C CYS A 67 -11.97 20.54 -2.78
N GLY A 68 -11.55 19.31 -2.46
CA GLY A 68 -10.29 18.72 -2.93
C GLY A 68 -10.45 17.96 -4.26
N ALA A 69 -11.66 17.50 -4.55
CA ALA A 69 -12.05 16.91 -5.83
C ALA A 69 -13.56 17.10 -6.07
N VAL A 70 -13.99 16.94 -7.32
CA VAL A 70 -15.42 16.83 -7.64
C VAL A 70 -15.71 15.57 -8.43
N GLU A 71 -16.88 15.01 -8.22
CA GLU A 71 -17.40 13.89 -8.99
C GLU A 71 -18.61 14.30 -9.82
N GLY A 72 -18.60 13.88 -11.08
CA GLY A 72 -19.57 14.27 -12.10
C GLY A 72 -18.93 15.04 -13.26
N PRO A 73 -19.66 15.21 -14.37
CA PRO A 73 -19.16 15.95 -15.53
C PRO A 73 -19.06 17.44 -15.21
N ALA A 74 -17.85 17.98 -15.32
CA ALA A 74 -17.55 19.37 -14.96
C ALA A 74 -16.72 20.06 -16.04
N VAL A 75 -16.97 21.35 -16.25
CA VAL A 75 -16.02 22.27 -16.91
C VAL A 75 -15.05 22.77 -15.84
N LEU A 76 -13.75 22.70 -16.12
CA LEU A 76 -12.70 23.19 -15.23
C LEU A 76 -12.09 24.46 -15.82
N LEU A 77 -11.90 25.50 -15.01
CA LEU A 77 -11.17 26.70 -15.37
C LEU A 77 -9.95 26.87 -14.46
N LEU A 78 -8.77 27.01 -15.07
CA LEU A 78 -7.51 27.27 -14.38
C LEU A 78 -6.75 28.40 -15.10
N ARG A 79 -5.86 29.08 -14.38
CA ARG A 79 -4.88 29.96 -15.04
C ARG A 79 -3.96 29.11 -15.90
N THR A 80 -3.56 29.65 -17.06
CA THR A 80 -2.65 28.96 -17.99
C THR A 80 -1.34 28.54 -17.31
N ARG A 81 -0.78 29.44 -16.49
CA ARG A 81 0.42 29.17 -15.69
C ARG A 81 0.23 28.04 -14.67
N ASP A 82 -0.94 27.97 -14.04
CA ASP A 82 -1.22 26.96 -13.00
C ASP A 82 -1.37 25.58 -13.66
N LEU A 83 -2.14 25.50 -14.75
CA LEU A 83 -2.31 24.24 -15.50
C LEU A 83 -0.97 23.70 -15.99
N PHE A 84 -0.17 24.51 -16.68
CA PHE A 84 1.09 24.03 -17.28
C PHE A 84 2.26 23.94 -16.29
N ALA A 85 2.08 24.35 -15.03
CA ALA A 85 3.00 24.05 -13.94
C ALA A 85 2.78 22.65 -13.33
N LEU A 86 1.69 21.97 -13.68
CA LEU A 86 1.47 20.57 -13.31
C LEU A 86 2.38 19.65 -14.16
N PRO A 87 3.00 18.61 -13.60
CA PRO A 87 3.85 17.69 -14.37
C PRO A 87 3.07 16.95 -15.46
N PHE A 88 1.79 16.66 -15.21
CA PHE A 88 0.93 15.89 -16.10
C PHE A 88 -0.42 16.58 -16.32
N PRO A 89 -0.44 17.75 -16.99
CA PRO A 89 -1.61 18.64 -17.01
C PRO A 89 -2.81 18.08 -17.77
N LEU A 90 -2.58 17.11 -18.66
CA LEU A 90 -3.59 16.50 -19.54
C LEU A 90 -3.62 14.96 -19.40
N ALA A 91 -3.06 14.41 -18.33
CA ALA A 91 -3.18 12.98 -18.05
C ALA A 91 -4.66 12.59 -17.90
N ARG A 92 -5.05 11.42 -18.42
CA ARG A 92 -6.47 11.04 -18.51
C ARG A 92 -6.82 9.98 -17.45
N PRO A 93 -7.97 10.09 -16.76
CA PRO A 93 -9.00 11.12 -16.89
C PRO A 93 -8.57 12.50 -16.40
N VAL A 94 -8.81 13.55 -17.20
CA VAL A 94 -8.24 14.89 -16.99
C VAL A 94 -8.65 15.51 -15.65
N PRO A 95 -9.94 15.51 -15.25
CA PRO A 95 -10.33 16.03 -13.95
C PRO A 95 -9.61 15.30 -12.81
N THR A 96 -9.64 13.96 -12.80
CA THR A 96 -8.97 13.15 -11.77
C THR A 96 -7.48 13.44 -11.70
N GLY A 97 -6.79 13.51 -12.85
CA GLY A 97 -5.37 13.82 -12.90
C GLY A 97 -5.04 15.21 -12.35
N ILE A 98 -5.86 16.21 -12.65
CA ILE A 98 -5.70 17.56 -12.09
C ILE A 98 -5.96 17.57 -10.59
N PHE A 99 -7.02 16.92 -10.11
CA PHE A 99 -7.38 16.94 -8.68
C PHE A 99 -6.33 16.28 -7.81
N ILE A 100 -5.75 15.16 -8.24
CA ILE A 100 -4.64 14.53 -7.51
C ILE A 100 -3.43 15.47 -7.44
N GLN A 101 -3.03 16.07 -8.58
CA GLN A 101 -1.89 16.99 -8.61
C GLN A 101 -2.14 18.30 -7.85
N ALA A 102 -3.39 18.75 -7.80
CA ALA A 102 -3.86 19.88 -7.02
C ALA A 102 -3.78 19.57 -5.52
N ALA A 103 -4.20 18.37 -5.09
CA ALA A 103 -4.08 17.93 -3.70
C ALA A 103 -2.62 17.91 -3.22
N VAL A 104 -1.67 17.48 -4.07
CA VAL A 104 -0.22 17.54 -3.74
C VAL A 104 0.26 18.97 -3.49
N ARG A 105 -0.34 19.96 -4.18
CA ARG A 105 0.03 21.38 -4.07
C ARG A 105 -0.82 22.14 -3.04
N GLY A 106 -1.75 21.48 -2.36
CA GLY A 106 -2.67 22.13 -1.41
C GLY A 106 -3.67 23.09 -2.08
N TRP A 107 -3.98 22.89 -3.36
CA TRP A 107 -4.87 23.76 -4.11
C TRP A 107 -6.34 23.49 -3.78
N GLY A 108 -7.10 24.56 -3.55
CA GLY A 108 -8.55 24.48 -3.43
C GLY A 108 -9.25 24.41 -4.78
N ILE A 109 -10.34 23.65 -4.85
CA ILE A 109 -11.24 23.59 -6.01
C ILE A 109 -12.55 24.26 -5.65
N ARG A 110 -12.85 25.39 -6.29
CA ARG A 110 -14.05 26.17 -6.04
C ARG A 110 -15.18 25.75 -6.98
N VAL A 111 -16.31 25.32 -6.42
CA VAL A 111 -17.52 25.01 -7.20
C VAL A 111 -18.28 26.29 -7.44
N VAL A 112 -18.41 26.70 -8.71
CA VAL A 112 -19.07 27.93 -9.11
C VAL A 112 -20.57 27.66 -9.30
N PRO A 113 -21.49 28.52 -8.82
CA PRO A 113 -22.93 28.37 -8.97
C PRO A 113 -23.40 28.74 -10.39
N VAL A 114 -22.85 28.04 -11.39
CA VAL A 114 -23.23 28.10 -12.81
C VAL A 114 -23.34 26.69 -13.37
N VAL A 115 -24.21 26.49 -14.35
CA VAL A 115 -24.44 25.18 -14.95
C VAL A 115 -24.29 25.27 -16.46
N PHE A 116 -23.44 24.44 -17.03
CA PHE A 116 -23.31 24.31 -18.48
C PHE A 116 -24.40 23.38 -19.02
N PRO A 117 -25.22 23.79 -19.99
CA PRO A 117 -26.22 22.91 -20.57
C PRO A 117 -25.56 21.81 -21.40
N ALA A 118 -26.05 20.57 -21.32
CA ALA A 118 -25.65 19.51 -22.25
C ALA A 118 -26.23 19.75 -23.66
N SER A 119 -25.43 19.41 -24.66
CA SER A 119 -25.89 19.28 -26.04
C SER A 119 -26.87 18.11 -26.15
N ARG A 120 -27.92 18.30 -26.95
CA ARG A 120 -28.86 17.22 -27.27
C ARG A 120 -28.13 16.23 -28.17
N ARG A 121 -27.71 15.10 -27.61
CA ARG A 121 -27.14 13.97 -28.35
C ARG A 121 -28.00 12.73 -28.14
N PRO A 122 -28.19 11.90 -29.18
CA PRO A 122 -28.82 10.60 -28.97
C PRO A 122 -28.00 9.79 -27.97
N PRO A 123 -28.65 9.02 -27.07
CA PRO A 123 -27.94 8.20 -26.13
C PRO A 123 -27.05 7.20 -26.87
N LEU A 124 -25.86 6.94 -26.33
CA LEU A 124 -25.01 5.88 -26.86
C LEU A 124 -25.75 4.54 -26.82
N SER A 125 -25.57 3.73 -27.87
CA SER A 125 -26.04 2.34 -27.86
C SER A 125 -25.45 1.58 -26.66
N PRO A 126 -26.08 0.49 -26.19
CA PRO A 126 -25.53 -0.33 -25.10
C PRO A 126 -24.06 -0.71 -25.32
N HIS A 127 -23.70 -1.11 -26.54
CA HIS A 127 -22.31 -1.40 -26.93
C HIS A 127 -21.39 -0.18 -26.87
N GLY A 128 -21.88 0.98 -27.32
CA GLY A 128 -21.14 2.24 -27.24
C GLY A 128 -20.85 2.67 -25.80
N ARG A 129 -21.85 2.52 -24.91
CA ARG A 129 -21.69 2.78 -23.47
C ARG A 129 -20.66 1.85 -22.85
N TRP A 130 -20.76 0.54 -23.12
CA TRP A 130 -19.80 -0.46 -22.65
C TRP A 130 -18.36 -0.14 -23.13
N LYS A 131 -18.18 0.18 -24.42
CA LYS A 131 -16.86 0.59 -24.95
C LYS A 131 -16.28 1.81 -24.24
N SER A 132 -17.10 2.83 -23.99
CA SER A 132 -16.68 4.06 -23.30
C SER A 132 -16.29 3.78 -21.86
N GLN A 133 -17.13 3.05 -21.12
CA GLN A 133 -16.89 2.70 -19.71
C GLN A 133 -15.60 1.88 -19.55
N ASN A 134 -15.40 0.87 -20.39
CA ASN A 134 -14.16 0.09 -20.37
C ASN A 134 -12.91 0.93 -20.69
N LEU A 135 -13.02 1.88 -21.62
CA LEU A 135 -11.90 2.75 -21.96
C LEU A 135 -11.59 3.75 -20.84
N GLU A 136 -12.63 4.27 -20.18
CA GLU A 136 -12.51 5.14 -19.01
C GLU A 136 -11.86 4.40 -17.85
N GLU A 137 -12.32 3.19 -17.52
CA GLU A 137 -11.74 2.34 -16.48
C GLU A 137 -10.26 2.00 -16.76
N LYS A 138 -9.93 1.64 -18.01
CA LYS A 138 -8.53 1.39 -18.42
C LYS A 138 -7.65 2.62 -18.23
N ARG A 139 -8.14 3.81 -18.60
CA ARG A 139 -7.42 5.08 -18.40
C ARG A 139 -7.27 5.41 -16.93
N TYR A 140 -8.31 5.21 -16.14
CA TYR A 140 -8.29 5.43 -14.70
C TYR A 140 -7.23 4.57 -14.01
N ARG A 141 -7.23 3.25 -14.27
CA ARG A 141 -6.21 2.33 -13.75
C ARG A 141 -4.79 2.72 -14.19
N LYS A 142 -4.62 3.17 -15.44
CA LYS A 142 -3.34 3.68 -15.93
C LYS A 142 -2.90 4.93 -15.16
N LEU A 143 -3.80 5.91 -14.96
CA LEU A 143 -3.52 7.13 -14.22
C LEU A 143 -3.05 6.83 -12.80
N MET A 144 -3.78 5.98 -12.07
CA MET A 144 -3.41 5.60 -10.70
C MET A 144 -2.04 4.95 -10.64
N ARG A 145 -1.75 4.03 -11.55
CA ARG A 145 -0.42 3.40 -11.65
C ARG A 145 0.67 4.43 -11.96
N ASP A 146 0.46 5.30 -12.94
CA ASP A 146 1.44 6.31 -13.36
C ASP A 146 1.72 7.31 -12.23
N PHE A 147 0.70 7.65 -11.43
CA PHE A 147 0.82 8.55 -10.27
C PHE A 147 1.29 7.84 -9.00
N GLY A 148 1.59 6.54 -9.07
CA GLY A 148 2.05 5.75 -7.94
C GLY A 148 0.96 5.45 -6.89
N ILE A 149 -0.31 5.72 -7.16
CA ILE A 149 -1.39 5.39 -6.22
C ILE A 149 -1.59 3.87 -6.20
N LYS A 150 -1.59 3.29 -4.99
CA LYS A 150 -1.78 1.84 -4.78
C LYS A 150 -3.09 1.50 -4.09
N LEU A 151 -3.65 2.45 -3.35
CA LEU A 151 -4.90 2.32 -2.62
C LEU A 151 -5.68 3.63 -2.72
N GLU A 152 -6.97 3.53 -3.02
CA GLU A 152 -7.93 4.59 -2.79
C GLU A 152 -8.87 4.18 -1.66
N VAL A 153 -9.15 5.09 -0.73
CA VAL A 153 -10.18 4.92 0.29
C VAL A 153 -11.29 5.93 0.00
N LEU A 154 -12.47 5.43 -0.34
CA LEU A 154 -13.63 6.24 -0.69
C LEU A 154 -14.30 6.83 0.57
N GLU A 155 -15.20 7.79 0.36
CA GLU A 155 -15.94 8.46 1.44
C GLU A 155 -16.75 7.50 2.34
N ASP A 156 -17.17 6.36 1.79
CA ASP A 156 -17.93 5.32 2.50
C ASP A 156 -17.03 4.22 3.10
N GLY A 157 -15.70 4.44 3.08
CA GLY A 157 -14.71 3.50 3.59
C GLY A 157 -14.37 2.35 2.64
N ARG A 158 -15.01 2.23 1.47
CA ARG A 158 -14.62 1.20 0.50
C ARG A 158 -13.22 1.46 -0.04
N GLU A 159 -12.50 0.38 -0.24
CA GLU A 159 -11.13 0.40 -0.78
C GLU A 159 -11.11 0.03 -2.26
N ARG A 160 -10.30 0.74 -3.05
CA ARG A 160 -9.96 0.35 -4.43
C ARG A 160 -8.46 0.16 -4.57
N TRP A 161 -8.07 -1.02 -5.03
CA TRP A 161 -6.67 -1.43 -5.10
C TRP A 161 -6.11 -1.26 -6.51
N HIS A 162 -4.91 -0.66 -6.61
CA HIS A 162 -4.17 -0.43 -7.87
C HIS A 162 -2.74 -0.98 -7.82
N GLY A 163 -2.46 -1.80 -6.82
CA GLY A 163 -1.16 -2.41 -6.56
C GLY A 163 -1.03 -3.85 -7.06
N CYS A 164 -0.17 -4.62 -6.41
CA CYS A 164 0.01 -6.04 -6.73
C CYS A 164 -1.13 -6.93 -6.20
N SER A 165 -1.28 -8.09 -6.82
CA SER A 165 -2.16 -9.20 -6.43
C SER A 165 -1.40 -10.54 -6.48
N LYS A 166 -2.11 -11.65 -6.28
CA LYS A 166 -1.55 -13.01 -6.34
C LYS A 166 -1.12 -13.37 -7.77
N GLU A 167 -1.69 -12.73 -8.78
CA GLU A 167 -1.43 -12.96 -10.20
C GLU A 167 -0.36 -12.02 -10.80
N THR A 168 0.19 -11.08 -10.00
CA THR A 168 1.17 -10.10 -10.49
C THR A 168 2.44 -10.14 -9.67
N ALA A 169 3.54 -9.64 -10.23
CA ALA A 169 4.74 -9.34 -9.46
C ALA A 169 4.47 -8.35 -8.30
N ARG A 170 5.29 -8.44 -7.25
CA ARG A 170 5.30 -7.46 -6.16
C ARG A 170 5.70 -6.07 -6.67
N CYS A 171 5.36 -5.02 -5.93
CA CYS A 171 5.51 -3.64 -6.41
C CYS A 171 6.96 -3.12 -6.49
N PHE A 172 7.92 -3.79 -5.87
CA PHE A 172 9.33 -3.39 -5.85
C PHE A 172 10.23 -4.55 -6.32
N GLY A 173 11.35 -4.20 -6.94
CA GLY A 173 12.31 -5.17 -7.48
C GLY A 173 13.12 -5.88 -6.40
N THR A 174 14.32 -6.32 -6.77
CA THR A 174 15.29 -6.90 -5.84
C THR A 174 15.71 -5.85 -4.80
N VAL A 175 15.79 -6.27 -3.54
CA VAL A 175 16.27 -5.42 -2.45
C VAL A 175 17.79 -5.44 -2.45
N HIS A 176 18.41 -4.27 -2.41
CA HIS A 176 19.87 -4.12 -2.37
C HIS A 176 20.29 -3.47 -1.06
N ALA A 177 21.33 -4.01 -0.41
CA ALA A 177 21.83 -3.50 0.88
C ALA A 177 20.71 -3.27 1.92
N GLN A 178 19.77 -4.23 2.01
CA GLN A 178 18.61 -4.21 2.92
C GLN A 178 17.70 -2.98 2.75
N THR A 179 17.82 -2.25 1.63
CA THR A 179 17.09 -1.00 1.40
C THR A 179 16.24 -1.11 0.13
N PRO A 180 14.92 -1.32 0.26
CA PRO A 180 14.01 -1.33 -0.88
C PRO A 180 13.94 0.02 -1.59
N GLN A 181 13.71 0.01 -2.90
CA GLN A 181 13.65 1.23 -3.73
C GLN A 181 12.62 2.25 -3.24
N TYR A 182 11.50 1.79 -2.67
CA TYR A 182 10.47 2.69 -2.16
C TYR A 182 10.97 3.57 -1.00
N LEU A 183 11.85 3.03 -0.14
CA LEU A 183 12.45 3.81 0.92
C LEU A 183 13.27 4.93 0.32
N LEU A 184 14.11 4.65 -0.67
CA LEU A 184 14.92 5.68 -1.36
C LEU A 184 14.03 6.78 -1.96
N ALA A 185 12.89 6.40 -2.55
CA ALA A 185 11.90 7.33 -3.10
C ALA A 185 11.08 8.11 -2.05
N GLY A 186 11.31 7.89 -0.75
CA GLY A 186 10.61 8.61 0.33
C GLY A 186 9.24 8.04 0.66
N HIS A 187 8.96 6.82 0.20
CA HIS A 187 7.75 6.08 0.50
C HIS A 187 8.04 4.96 1.50
N TRP A 188 6.97 4.43 2.11
CA TRP A 188 6.98 3.19 2.87
C TRP A 188 6.51 2.03 1.99
N THR A 189 6.32 0.85 2.57
CA THR A 189 5.92 -0.33 1.82
C THR A 189 4.55 -0.11 1.17
N PRO A 190 4.37 -0.43 -0.12
CA PRO A 190 3.07 -0.36 -0.77
C PRO A 190 1.99 -1.10 0.03
N PRO A 191 0.79 -0.52 0.25
CA PRO A 191 -0.23 -1.12 1.11
C PRO A 191 -0.71 -2.48 0.57
N CYS A 192 -0.68 -2.67 -0.75
CA CYS A 192 -0.98 -3.95 -1.40
C CYS A 192 0.03 -5.04 -1.04
N CYS A 193 1.31 -4.67 -0.89
CA CYS A 193 2.37 -5.57 -0.47
C CYS A 193 2.20 -5.94 1.01
N LEU A 194 1.94 -4.96 1.88
CA LEU A 194 1.63 -5.23 3.29
C LEU A 194 0.40 -6.15 3.44
N ARG A 195 -0.67 -5.92 2.67
CA ARG A 195 -1.84 -6.82 2.64
C ARG A 195 -1.47 -8.26 2.30
N ALA A 196 -0.68 -8.46 1.24
CA ALA A 196 -0.21 -9.78 0.83
C ALA A 196 0.71 -10.43 1.88
N LEU A 197 1.57 -9.66 2.56
CA LEU A 197 2.41 -10.16 3.66
C LEU A 197 1.55 -10.60 4.86
N ARG A 198 0.54 -9.81 5.26
CA ARG A 198 -0.39 -10.19 6.33
C ARG A 198 -1.17 -11.47 5.98
N GLU A 199 -1.62 -11.59 4.73
CA GLU A 199 -2.31 -12.79 4.24
C GLU A 199 -1.39 -14.02 4.27
N THR A 200 -0.17 -13.88 3.76
CA THR A 200 0.85 -14.96 3.78
C THR A 200 1.23 -15.35 5.20
N ALA A 201 1.45 -14.40 6.10
CA ALA A 201 1.76 -14.67 7.50
C ALA A 201 0.63 -15.43 8.21
N ARG A 202 -0.63 -15.01 8.02
CA ARG A 202 -1.80 -15.72 8.57
C ARG A 202 -1.90 -17.14 8.03
N HIS A 203 -1.70 -17.32 6.72
CA HIS A 203 -1.74 -18.64 6.08
C HIS A 203 -0.66 -19.58 6.63
N VAL A 204 0.59 -19.12 6.59
CA VAL A 204 1.75 -19.91 7.03
C VAL A 204 1.61 -20.31 8.49
N THR A 205 1.30 -19.36 9.38
CA THR A 205 1.12 -19.67 10.81
C THR A 205 0.00 -20.67 11.06
N GLY A 206 -1.15 -20.54 10.37
CA GLY A 206 -2.24 -21.52 10.46
C GLY A 206 -1.82 -22.94 10.04
N ILE A 207 -1.02 -23.06 8.96
CA ILE A 207 -0.47 -24.35 8.51
C ILE A 207 0.53 -24.92 9.53
N LEU A 208 1.40 -24.08 10.10
CA LEU A 208 2.38 -24.52 11.11
C LEU A 208 1.67 -25.03 12.36
N GLU A 209 0.65 -24.32 12.86
CA GLU A 209 -0.15 -24.72 14.01
C GLU A 209 -0.91 -26.02 13.75
N ALA A 210 -1.60 -26.13 12.62
CA ALA A 210 -2.33 -27.34 12.24
C ALA A 210 -1.41 -28.57 12.09
N SER A 211 -0.15 -28.36 11.72
CA SER A 211 0.87 -29.41 11.59
C SER A 211 1.63 -29.69 12.89
N GLY A 212 1.36 -28.97 13.98
CA GLY A 212 2.08 -29.12 15.24
C GLY A 212 3.56 -28.70 15.17
N VAL A 213 3.87 -27.76 14.27
CA VAL A 213 5.19 -27.11 14.17
C VAL A 213 5.25 -25.93 15.12
N ARG A 214 6.18 -25.99 16.07
CA ARG A 214 6.40 -24.89 17.02
C ARG A 214 7.12 -23.75 16.32
N TYR A 215 6.46 -22.59 16.27
CA TYR A 215 6.99 -21.37 15.68
C TYR A 215 6.89 -20.18 16.64
N TRP A 216 7.60 -19.10 16.33
CA TRP A 216 7.46 -17.79 16.99
C TRP A 216 7.73 -16.67 15.98
N LEU A 217 7.16 -15.49 16.19
CA LEU A 217 7.56 -14.28 15.48
C LEU A 217 9.02 -13.97 15.80
N GLU A 218 9.80 -13.63 14.78
CA GLU A 218 11.23 -13.34 14.88
C GLU A 218 11.55 -11.96 14.30
N GLY A 219 12.73 -11.42 14.61
CA GLY A 219 13.27 -10.23 13.95
C GLY A 219 12.31 -9.03 13.89
N GLY A 220 12.20 -8.41 12.70
CA GLY A 220 11.36 -7.23 12.47
C GLY A 220 9.86 -7.50 12.67
N SER A 221 9.42 -8.74 12.46
CA SER A 221 8.02 -9.14 12.67
C SER A 221 7.63 -9.15 14.14
N LEU A 222 8.49 -9.68 15.02
CA LEU A 222 8.28 -9.59 16.47
C LEU A 222 8.32 -8.14 16.95
N LEU A 223 9.26 -7.35 16.44
CA LEU A 223 9.37 -5.93 16.78
C LEU A 223 8.10 -5.16 16.38
N GLY A 224 7.58 -5.41 15.18
CA GLY A 224 6.31 -4.85 14.70
C GLY A 224 5.12 -5.27 15.57
N ALA A 225 5.03 -6.55 15.93
CA ALA A 225 3.97 -7.05 16.81
C ALA A 225 3.96 -6.34 18.17
N VAL A 226 5.11 -6.21 18.82
CA VAL A 226 5.22 -5.55 20.14
C VAL A 226 4.95 -4.05 20.06
N ARG A 227 5.41 -3.38 18.99
CA ARG A 227 5.30 -1.93 18.84
C ARG A 227 3.94 -1.47 18.33
N LEU A 228 3.34 -2.20 17.38
CA LEU A 228 2.22 -1.76 16.55
C LEU A 228 1.06 -2.76 16.52
N GLY A 229 1.29 -4.02 16.92
CA GLY A 229 0.38 -5.14 16.62
C GLY A 229 0.32 -5.52 15.13
N ASP A 230 1.28 -5.08 14.32
CA ASP A 230 1.29 -5.26 12.87
C ASP A 230 2.71 -5.21 12.29
N ILE A 231 2.86 -5.46 10.99
CA ILE A 231 4.12 -5.34 10.26
C ILE A 231 4.61 -3.88 10.32
N ILE A 232 5.91 -3.68 10.51
CA ILE A 232 6.51 -2.34 10.45
C ILE A 232 6.22 -1.72 9.07
N PRO A 233 5.71 -0.48 8.97
CA PRO A 233 5.14 0.03 7.71
C PRO A 233 6.11 0.10 6.53
N TRP A 234 7.42 0.07 6.79
CA TRP A 234 8.49 0.08 5.78
C TRP A 234 9.18 -1.29 5.58
N ASP A 235 8.77 -2.32 6.30
CA ASP A 235 9.28 -3.69 6.13
C ASP A 235 8.70 -4.36 4.89
N TYR A 236 9.41 -5.36 4.37
CA TYR A 236 9.07 -5.99 3.08
C TYR A 236 8.85 -7.50 3.12
N ASP A 237 9.08 -8.14 4.26
CA ASP A 237 8.91 -9.57 4.53
C ASP A 237 8.37 -9.80 5.95
N VAL A 238 8.22 -11.07 6.31
CA VAL A 238 7.83 -11.51 7.66
C VAL A 238 8.78 -12.62 8.07
N ASP A 239 9.27 -12.60 9.30
CA ASP A 239 10.21 -13.58 9.83
C ASP A 239 9.57 -14.40 10.94
N LEU A 240 9.65 -15.73 10.83
CA LEU A 240 9.28 -16.67 11.88
C LEU A 240 10.46 -17.57 12.23
N GLY A 241 10.72 -17.77 13.51
CA GLY A 241 11.57 -18.86 13.97
C GLY A 241 10.76 -20.14 14.12
N ILE A 242 11.35 -21.29 13.79
CA ILE A 242 10.75 -22.62 13.97
C ILE A 242 11.71 -23.57 14.66
N TYR A 243 11.20 -24.58 15.36
CA TYR A 243 12.01 -25.70 15.81
C TYR A 243 12.41 -26.59 14.62
N ARG A 244 13.71 -26.79 14.40
CA ARG A 244 14.24 -27.60 13.29
C ARG A 244 13.72 -29.04 13.32
N GLU A 245 13.61 -29.63 14.50
CA GLU A 245 13.08 -30.99 14.69
C GLU A 245 11.61 -31.14 14.26
N ASP A 246 10.88 -30.03 14.13
CA ASP A 246 9.47 -30.04 13.73
C ASP A 246 9.26 -29.94 12.21
N VAL A 247 10.31 -29.65 11.42
CA VAL A 247 10.21 -29.47 9.95
C VAL A 247 9.47 -30.63 9.28
N GLY A 248 9.75 -31.86 9.67
CA GLY A 248 9.12 -33.06 9.10
C GLY A 248 7.63 -33.22 9.41
N LYS A 249 7.07 -32.45 10.34
CA LYS A 249 5.64 -32.52 10.70
C LYS A 249 4.73 -31.83 9.68
N CYS A 250 5.25 -30.81 8.98
CA CYS A 250 4.52 -30.12 7.93
C CYS A 250 4.91 -30.70 6.56
N ARG A 251 3.93 -31.24 5.83
CA ARG A 251 4.17 -31.83 4.50
C ARG A 251 4.82 -30.87 3.51
N TRP A 252 4.50 -29.58 3.58
CA TRP A 252 5.05 -28.56 2.67
C TRP A 252 6.51 -28.26 2.97
N LEU A 253 6.86 -28.13 4.26
CA LEU A 253 8.25 -27.98 4.68
C LEU A 253 9.07 -29.22 4.36
N ALA A 254 8.53 -30.42 4.62
CA ALA A 254 9.18 -31.68 4.28
C ALA A 254 9.43 -31.81 2.77
N ALA A 255 8.46 -31.42 1.93
CA ALA A 255 8.62 -31.41 0.49
C ALA A 255 9.65 -30.36 0.02
N ALA A 256 9.58 -29.13 0.54
CA ALA A 256 10.56 -28.07 0.25
C ALA A 256 11.98 -28.46 0.68
N ALA A 257 12.13 -29.19 1.79
CA ALA A 257 13.41 -29.72 2.27
C ALA A 257 14.04 -30.72 1.27
N GLY A 258 13.23 -31.37 0.43
CA GLY A 258 13.68 -32.20 -0.69
C GLY A 258 14.29 -31.42 -1.86
N GLY A 259 14.31 -30.09 -1.80
CA GLY A 259 15.02 -29.21 -2.73
C GLY A 259 14.21 -28.74 -3.94
N GLN A 260 12.93 -29.09 -4.05
CA GLN A 260 12.04 -28.59 -5.10
C GLN A 260 10.97 -27.65 -4.52
N PRO A 261 10.74 -26.47 -5.12
CA PRO A 261 9.64 -25.61 -4.72
C PRO A 261 8.29 -26.32 -4.88
N VAL A 262 7.44 -26.25 -3.86
CA VAL A 262 6.11 -26.86 -3.81
C VAL A 262 5.05 -25.80 -3.62
N GLU A 263 3.95 -25.89 -4.37
CA GLU A 263 2.81 -25.01 -4.24
C GLU A 263 1.70 -25.73 -3.47
N ASP A 264 1.12 -25.07 -2.47
CA ASP A 264 -0.02 -25.61 -1.74
C ASP A 264 -1.35 -25.39 -2.49
N GLU A 265 -2.44 -25.92 -1.94
CA GLU A 265 -3.76 -25.83 -2.60
C GLU A 265 -4.28 -24.39 -2.75
N GLU A 266 -3.76 -23.44 -1.97
CA GLU A 266 -4.14 -22.04 -2.03
C GLU A 266 -3.20 -21.20 -2.93
N GLY A 267 -2.18 -21.81 -3.51
CA GLY A 267 -1.26 -21.17 -4.45
C GLY A 267 -0.07 -20.47 -3.79
N PHE A 268 0.20 -20.71 -2.51
CA PHE A 268 1.43 -20.23 -1.86
C PHE A 268 2.58 -21.17 -2.19
N LEU A 269 3.74 -20.59 -2.48
CA LEU A 269 4.91 -21.35 -2.95
C LEU A 269 5.94 -21.48 -1.83
N TRP A 270 6.16 -22.70 -1.39
CA TRP A 270 7.11 -23.08 -0.35
C TRP A 270 8.41 -23.56 -0.99
N GLU A 271 9.54 -23.00 -0.59
CA GLU A 271 10.86 -23.38 -1.08
C GLU A 271 11.91 -23.36 0.02
N LYS A 272 12.96 -24.15 -0.13
CA LYS A 272 14.17 -24.01 0.69
C LYS A 272 15.04 -22.92 0.05
N ALA A 273 15.49 -21.96 0.85
CA ALA A 273 16.31 -20.86 0.37
C ALA A 273 17.66 -21.37 -0.15
N ALA A 274 18.17 -20.76 -1.23
CA ALA A 274 19.47 -21.11 -1.79
C ALA A 274 20.63 -20.48 -1.00
N GLU A 275 20.39 -19.34 -0.33
CA GLU A 275 21.41 -18.56 0.35
C GLU A 275 21.68 -19.02 1.80
N GLY A 276 20.91 -19.98 2.32
CA GLY A 276 21.06 -20.45 3.70
C GLY A 276 20.12 -21.59 4.07
N GLU A 277 20.23 -22.06 5.31
CA GLU A 277 19.45 -23.18 5.83
C GLU A 277 18.10 -22.72 6.41
N PHE A 278 17.28 -22.04 5.59
CA PHE A 278 15.95 -21.58 5.95
C PHE A 278 14.94 -21.83 4.83
N TYR A 279 13.65 -21.69 5.13
CA TYR A 279 12.57 -21.86 4.16
C TYR A 279 11.91 -20.52 3.87
N ARG A 280 11.40 -20.36 2.65
CA ARG A 280 10.69 -19.17 2.21
C ARG A 280 9.33 -19.58 1.66
N VAL A 281 8.29 -18.90 2.13
CA VAL A 281 6.92 -19.08 1.62
C VAL A 281 6.49 -17.82 0.92
N HIS A 282 6.35 -17.90 -0.40
CA HIS A 282 5.94 -16.78 -1.24
C HIS A 282 4.42 -16.67 -1.35
N TYR A 283 3.94 -15.44 -1.47
CA TYR A 283 2.53 -15.15 -1.71
C TYR A 283 1.98 -15.87 -2.94
N SER A 284 2.77 -15.98 -4.01
CA SER A 284 2.52 -16.88 -5.14
C SER A 284 3.78 -17.08 -5.98
N ARG A 285 3.69 -17.90 -7.03
CA ARG A 285 4.74 -17.98 -8.08
C ARG A 285 5.06 -16.63 -8.71
N SER A 286 4.03 -15.84 -9.00
CA SER A 286 4.19 -14.53 -9.63
C SER A 286 4.60 -13.45 -8.63
N ASN A 287 4.16 -13.56 -7.38
CA ASN A 287 4.37 -12.55 -6.36
C ASN A 287 5.32 -13.05 -5.25
N ARG A 288 6.57 -12.59 -5.30
CA ARG A 288 7.65 -13.03 -4.43
C ARG A 288 7.74 -12.29 -3.08
N LEU A 289 6.68 -11.61 -2.64
CA LEU A 289 6.53 -11.26 -1.21
C LEU A 289 6.50 -12.54 -0.39
N HIS A 290 7.06 -12.56 0.81
CA HIS A 290 7.29 -13.82 1.50
C HIS A 290 7.31 -13.73 3.02
N VAL A 291 7.15 -14.91 3.62
CA VAL A 291 7.48 -15.22 5.01
C VAL A 291 8.73 -16.11 5.01
N ASP A 292 9.77 -15.71 5.74
CA ASP A 292 10.96 -16.52 5.98
C ASP A 292 10.81 -17.32 7.28
N LEU A 293 11.20 -18.60 7.23
CA LEU A 293 11.10 -19.57 8.31
C LEU A 293 12.49 -20.05 8.70
N TRP A 294 12.96 -19.61 9.87
CA TRP A 294 14.31 -19.82 10.39
C TRP A 294 14.36 -21.03 11.33
N PRO A 295 14.94 -22.18 10.93
CA PRO A 295 14.99 -23.36 11.77
C PRO A 295 16.11 -23.27 12.81
N PHE A 296 15.74 -23.28 14.10
CA PHE A 296 16.67 -23.32 15.22
C PHE A 296 16.63 -24.68 15.93
N TYR A 297 17.72 -25.03 16.61
CA TYR A 297 17.79 -26.19 17.49
C TYR A 297 18.54 -25.86 18.79
N PRO A 298 18.19 -26.50 19.92
CA PRO A 298 18.86 -26.25 21.18
C PRO A 298 20.22 -26.94 21.24
N ARG A 299 21.24 -26.24 21.72
CA ARG A 299 22.55 -26.76 22.07
C ARG A 299 22.95 -26.20 23.44
N GLY A 300 22.92 -27.04 24.47
CA GLY A 300 23.22 -26.61 25.84
C GLY A 300 22.27 -25.53 26.38
N GLY A 301 21.00 -25.54 25.98
CA GLY A 301 19.99 -24.56 26.39
C GLY A 301 20.02 -23.24 25.61
N VAL A 302 20.86 -23.12 24.59
CA VAL A 302 20.92 -21.99 23.66
C VAL A 302 20.36 -22.43 22.31
N MET A 303 19.44 -21.65 21.74
CA MET A 303 18.93 -21.85 20.39
C MET A 303 19.96 -21.34 19.38
N THR A 304 20.36 -22.22 18.47
CA THR A 304 21.35 -21.96 17.42
C THR A 304 20.88 -22.49 16.07
N LYS A 305 21.57 -22.13 14.99
CA LYS A 305 21.31 -22.58 13.61
C LYS A 305 22.63 -22.79 12.85
N GLU A 306 22.55 -23.44 11.70
CA GLU A 306 23.74 -23.81 10.91
C GLU A 306 24.35 -22.62 10.12
N THR A 307 23.54 -21.61 9.77
CA THR A 307 23.95 -20.51 8.89
C THR A 307 23.45 -19.18 9.41
N TRP A 308 24.28 -18.13 9.29
CA TRP A 308 24.02 -16.78 9.77
C TRP A 308 24.23 -15.78 8.64
N LEU A 309 23.35 -14.79 8.51
CA LEU A 309 23.34 -13.84 7.38
C LEU A 309 24.04 -12.50 7.68
N GLY A 310 24.72 -12.39 8.83
CA GLY A 310 25.51 -11.21 9.19
C GLY A 310 24.69 -9.98 9.57
N HIS A 311 23.38 -10.13 9.77
CA HIS A 311 22.54 -9.09 10.36
C HIS A 311 22.81 -8.99 11.87
N PRO A 312 22.87 -7.80 12.48
CA PRO A 312 23.15 -7.63 13.91
C PRO A 312 22.21 -8.43 14.84
N GLN A 313 20.94 -8.57 14.45
CA GLN A 313 19.90 -9.29 15.19
C GLN A 313 19.90 -10.82 14.98
N ASP A 314 20.67 -11.30 14.00
CA ASP A 314 20.78 -12.71 13.66
C ASP A 314 21.82 -13.37 14.58
N VAL A 315 21.41 -13.58 15.83
CA VAL A 315 22.24 -14.12 16.92
C VAL A 315 21.55 -15.27 17.64
N GLU A 316 22.35 -16.09 18.31
CA GLU A 316 21.89 -17.12 19.24
C GLU A 316 21.14 -16.50 20.44
N PHE A 317 20.27 -17.28 21.08
CA PHE A 317 19.50 -16.82 22.23
C PHE A 317 19.14 -17.96 23.20
N PRO A 318 18.90 -17.68 24.48
CA PRO A 318 18.48 -18.71 25.45
C PRO A 318 17.15 -19.37 25.07
N GLU A 319 17.09 -20.70 25.12
CA GLU A 319 15.86 -21.46 24.85
C GLU A 319 14.74 -21.16 25.86
N SER A 320 15.08 -20.66 27.05
CA SER A 320 14.11 -20.25 28.07
C SER A 320 13.08 -19.24 27.53
N PHE A 321 13.45 -18.41 26.56
CA PHE A 321 12.52 -17.49 25.87
C PHE A 321 11.41 -18.21 25.10
N LEU A 322 11.57 -19.49 24.77
CA LEU A 322 10.56 -20.29 24.05
C LEU A 322 9.75 -21.21 24.97
N ARG A 323 10.01 -21.17 26.29
CA ARG A 323 9.43 -22.08 27.28
C ARG A 323 8.77 -21.29 28.44
N PRO A 324 7.48 -20.92 28.33
CA PRO A 324 6.59 -21.13 27.18
C PRO A 324 6.76 -20.06 26.09
N ARG A 325 6.25 -20.32 24.89
CA ARG A 325 5.88 -19.26 23.94
C ARG A 325 4.55 -18.65 24.38
N VAL A 326 4.33 -17.37 24.07
CA VAL A 326 3.12 -16.63 24.47
C VAL A 326 2.36 -16.11 23.25
N PRO A 327 1.03 -16.02 23.30
CA PRO A 327 0.24 -15.42 22.23
C PRO A 327 0.49 -13.90 22.15
N VAL A 328 0.50 -13.35 20.95
CA VAL A 328 0.60 -11.90 20.69
C VAL A 328 -0.26 -11.51 19.49
N ALA A 329 -0.84 -10.31 19.51
CA ALA A 329 -1.55 -9.77 18.35
C ALA A 329 -0.54 -9.35 17.27
N PHE A 330 -0.76 -9.80 16.04
CA PHE A 330 0.07 -9.43 14.89
C PHE A 330 -0.75 -9.49 13.60
N ALA A 331 -0.71 -8.43 12.79
CA ALA A 331 -1.26 -8.42 11.43
C ALA A 331 -2.75 -8.83 11.34
N GLY A 332 -3.52 -8.56 12.39
CA GLY A 332 -4.94 -8.91 12.51
C GLY A 332 -5.20 -10.39 12.76
N PHE A 333 -4.27 -11.12 13.37
CA PHE A 333 -4.47 -12.46 13.93
C PHE A 333 -3.66 -12.63 15.23
N THR A 334 -3.84 -13.75 15.93
CA THR A 334 -3.01 -14.09 17.11
C THR A 334 -1.87 -14.99 16.64
N ALA A 335 -0.63 -14.56 16.86
CA ALA A 335 0.57 -15.34 16.58
C ALA A 335 1.26 -15.78 17.88
N MET A 336 2.27 -16.64 17.77
CA MET A 336 3.13 -17.01 18.90
C MET A 336 4.40 -16.14 18.93
N ALA A 337 4.84 -15.75 20.13
CA ALA A 337 6.06 -15.00 20.37
C ALA A 337 6.90 -15.67 21.47
N PRO A 338 8.20 -15.35 21.57
CA PRO A 338 8.97 -15.67 22.76
C PRO A 338 8.34 -15.03 24.00
N ASN A 339 8.40 -15.70 25.17
CA ASN A 339 8.05 -15.04 26.43
C ASN A 339 8.98 -13.84 26.68
N ASN A 340 8.53 -12.89 27.50
CA ASN A 340 9.27 -11.64 27.74
C ASN A 340 9.76 -10.99 26.42
N PRO A 341 8.87 -10.75 25.44
CA PRO A 341 9.28 -10.35 24.09
C PRO A 341 10.09 -9.05 24.06
N ARG A 342 9.89 -8.15 25.02
CA ARG A 342 10.74 -6.95 25.19
C ARG A 342 12.20 -7.32 25.43
N ALA A 343 12.47 -8.17 26.41
CA ALA A 343 13.84 -8.57 26.74
C ALA A 343 14.49 -9.35 25.58
N PHE A 344 13.71 -10.17 24.87
CA PHE A 344 14.17 -10.87 23.67
C PHE A 344 14.54 -9.89 22.55
N LEU A 345 13.72 -8.87 22.30
CA LEU A 345 14.01 -7.84 21.30
C LEU A 345 15.21 -6.98 21.69
N GLU A 346 15.34 -6.59 22.96
CA GLU A 346 16.48 -5.80 23.45
C GLU A 346 17.79 -6.60 23.40
N LEU A 347 17.75 -7.92 23.58
CA LEU A 347 18.90 -8.81 23.34
C LEU A 347 19.36 -8.75 21.88
N LYS A 348 18.43 -8.73 20.92
CA LYS A 348 18.73 -8.81 19.48
C LYS A 348 19.02 -7.46 18.82
N PHE A 349 18.27 -6.42 19.19
CA PHE A 349 18.31 -5.10 18.55
C PHE A 349 18.97 -4.02 19.42
N GLY A 350 19.23 -4.33 20.70
CA GLY A 350 19.75 -3.39 21.68
C GLY A 350 18.66 -2.68 22.49
N PRO A 351 19.04 -2.04 23.62
CA PRO A 351 18.10 -1.36 24.50
C PRO A 351 17.30 -0.26 23.80
N GLY A 352 15.99 -0.19 24.07
CA GLY A 352 15.12 0.86 23.54
C GLY A 352 14.75 0.71 22.06
N ALA A 353 15.07 -0.42 21.43
CA ALA A 353 14.71 -0.68 20.04
C ALA A 353 13.20 -0.62 19.77
N ILE A 354 12.35 -0.92 20.76
CA ILE A 354 10.89 -0.85 20.62
C ILE A 354 10.44 0.61 20.52
N GLU A 355 10.99 1.49 21.33
CA GLU A 355 10.60 2.90 21.43
C GLU A 355 11.22 3.77 20.34
N ASN A 356 12.39 3.37 19.81
CA ASN A 356 13.17 4.15 18.85
C ASN A 356 13.19 3.44 17.48
N PRO A 357 12.21 3.71 16.59
CA PRO A 357 12.17 3.10 15.27
C PRO A 357 13.30 3.62 14.37
N GLU A 358 13.93 2.70 13.64
CA GLU A 358 14.93 2.99 12.60
C GLU A 358 14.56 2.32 11.27
N TYR A 359 15.04 2.88 10.16
CA TYR A 359 15.01 2.19 8.87
C TYR A 359 16.05 1.06 8.85
N PRO A 360 15.90 0.04 7.98
CA PRO A 360 16.79 -1.11 7.94
C PRO A 360 18.28 -0.76 7.77
N ASN A 361 18.59 0.33 7.08
CA ASN A 361 19.95 0.82 6.91
C ASN A 361 20.04 2.35 7.10
N PRO A 362 20.23 2.83 8.35
CA PRO A 362 20.29 4.26 8.66
C PRO A 362 21.47 5.01 8.03
N GLN A 363 22.51 4.28 7.60
CA GLN A 363 23.66 4.86 6.87
C GLN A 363 23.28 5.25 5.44
N VAL A 364 22.36 4.49 4.82
CA VAL A 364 21.84 4.79 3.48
C VAL A 364 20.70 5.79 3.55
N LYS A 365 19.75 5.61 4.47
CA LYS A 365 18.62 6.52 4.66
C LYS A 365 18.16 6.55 6.11
N ARG A 366 18.09 7.74 6.70
CA ARG A 366 17.51 7.97 8.03
C ARG A 366 16.00 8.19 7.95
N LEU A 367 15.31 7.85 9.04
CA LEU A 367 13.85 7.90 9.20
C LEU A 367 13.28 9.31 8.98
#